data_AF-A0A6P8EZ17-F1
#
_entry.id   AF-A0A6P8EZ17-F1
#
_cell.length_a   1.000
_cell.length_b   1.000
_cell.length_c   1.000
_cell.angle_alpha   90.00
_cell.angle_beta   90.00
_cell.angle_gamma   90.00
#
_symmetry.space_group_name_H-M   'P 1'
#
loop_
_entity.id
_entity.type
_entity.pdbx_description
1 polymer ?
#
loop_
_entity_poly.entity_id
_entity_poly.type
_entity_poly.pdbx_seq_one_letter_code
_entity_poly.pdbx_strand_id
1 'polypeptide(L)'
;MCSPDSGSHSLLYFSTYIKGDTPFPEFSAVLMLDDIPLAYYSSNGQKHFPRGPMNEEEVFHFADQKYTMFVLTSMHNRIRNKADRYIHNYNNTHGIPFLQSIFGCDLLDHSAPGRMIYKESFNGDIGDEIHLSISDNTFQSVFRWPGDWNILQSNYWRSLLIDVMEPFCLTSLHKLFKINRKHVMRKVKPRVRLFQKALPDSGGMKVTCLATGFYPRHINLTLFRDDQPLDSHQITGGELLPNGDGTYQMRKSLEVSTDDLKENYQYTCKAEHLSLDNKLDIPLDYEPYPGQKHVVVVVLIALVCLTVVIIVFVFVFCRKRCMANNRCLRIHQGRKKCLDEGEQGPSSEHTLLGSSSSQSVEVQRRIEHQRPQNISTPATAEQGPDTPAQNGGHHAAGEQQRQTKQTKKDTCSG
;
A
#
# COMPACT_ATOMS: atom_id res chain seq x y z
N MET A 1 26.66 -13.12 -12.89
CA MET A 1 25.61 -13.81 -12.11
C MET A 1 25.71 -13.31 -10.68
N CYS A 2 24.66 -12.74 -10.11
CA CYS A 2 24.66 -12.37 -8.70
C CYS A 2 24.44 -13.61 -7.83
N SER A 3 25.07 -13.67 -6.67
CA SER A 3 24.88 -14.76 -5.72
C SER A 3 23.47 -14.70 -5.11
N PRO A 4 22.81 -15.81 -4.75
CA PRO A 4 21.57 -15.78 -3.97
C PRO A 4 21.75 -15.15 -2.56
N ASP A 5 22.98 -14.87 -2.13
CA ASP A 5 23.38 -14.20 -0.88
C ASP A 5 24.11 -12.85 -1.11
N SER A 6 23.86 -12.17 -2.24
CA SER A 6 24.25 -10.74 -2.41
C SER A 6 23.09 -9.82 -2.05
N GLY A 7 23.37 -8.83 -1.19
CA GLY A 7 22.41 -7.93 -0.56
C GLY A 7 22.85 -7.61 0.87
N SER A 8 22.89 -6.33 1.23
CA SER A 8 23.00 -5.90 2.62
C SER A 8 21.63 -5.93 3.32
N HIS A 9 21.64 -6.28 4.60
CA HIS A 9 20.44 -6.48 5.42
C HIS A 9 20.60 -5.82 6.78
N SER A 10 19.51 -5.32 7.36
CA SER A 10 19.53 -4.45 8.54
C SER A 10 18.45 -4.82 9.55
N LEU A 11 18.79 -4.79 10.84
CA LEU A 11 17.84 -4.95 11.94
C LEU A 11 17.78 -3.65 12.73
N LEU A 12 16.61 -3.02 12.81
CA LEU A 12 16.41 -1.71 13.43
C LEU A 12 15.26 -1.75 14.43
N TYR A 13 15.54 -1.34 15.67
CA TYR A 13 14.56 -0.98 16.67
C TYR A 13 14.27 0.52 16.62
N PHE A 14 13.03 0.88 16.32
CA PHE A 14 12.51 2.24 16.40
C PHE A 14 11.73 2.37 17.71
N SER A 15 12.38 2.90 18.74
CA SER A 15 11.83 3.06 20.08
C SER A 15 11.25 4.46 20.29
N THR A 16 10.19 4.59 21.07
CA THR A 16 9.64 5.88 21.51
C THR A 16 9.21 5.78 22.97
N TYR A 17 9.66 6.75 23.77
CA TYR A 17 9.22 7.01 25.14
C TYR A 17 8.35 8.28 25.15
N ILE A 18 7.26 8.26 25.90
CA ILE A 18 6.29 9.35 26.02
C ILE A 18 5.99 9.55 27.51
N LYS A 19 6.19 10.77 28.03
CA LYS A 19 5.96 11.06 29.45
C LYS A 19 4.57 11.65 29.71
N GLY A 20 3.85 11.07 30.66
CA GLY A 20 2.55 11.53 31.14
C GLY A 20 1.41 10.62 30.72
N ASP A 21 0.19 10.97 31.14
CA ASP A 21 -1.01 10.17 30.89
C ASP A 21 -1.47 10.33 29.43
N THR A 22 -1.23 9.31 28.61
CA THR A 22 -1.60 9.28 27.19
C THR A 22 -2.27 7.95 26.83
N PRO A 23 -3.04 7.85 25.72
CA PRO A 23 -3.57 6.57 25.24
C PRO A 23 -2.50 5.62 24.67
N PHE A 24 -1.23 6.05 24.61
CA PHE A 24 -0.10 5.27 24.15
C PHE A 24 0.70 4.72 25.34
N PRO A 25 1.41 3.58 25.19
CA PRO A 25 2.30 3.10 26.23
C PRO A 25 3.46 4.07 26.47
N GLU A 26 3.84 4.20 27.74
CA GLU A 26 4.98 5.02 28.18
C GLU A 26 6.27 4.71 27.40
N PHE A 27 6.49 3.44 27.04
CA PHE A 27 7.54 3.03 26.12
C PHE A 27 7.04 1.98 25.13
N SER A 28 7.40 2.16 23.85
CA SER A 28 7.19 1.15 22.81
C SER A 28 8.37 1.08 21.85
N ALA A 29 8.49 -0.05 21.14
CA ALA A 29 9.49 -0.22 20.09
C ALA A 29 8.95 -1.04 18.91
N VAL A 30 9.20 -0.58 17.68
CA VAL A 30 8.95 -1.36 16.46
C VAL A 30 10.26 -2.02 16.03
N LEU A 31 10.22 -3.33 15.84
CA LEU A 31 11.34 -4.10 15.27
C LEU A 31 11.14 -4.24 13.76
N MET A 32 12.05 -3.66 13.00
CA MET A 32 12.13 -3.73 11.54
C MET A 32 13.27 -4.64 11.13
N LEU A 33 13.03 -5.49 10.12
CA LEU A 33 14.06 -6.17 9.34
C LEU A 33 13.98 -5.59 7.93
N ASP A 34 15.01 -4.85 7.54
CA ASP A 34 15.01 -3.93 6.41
C ASP A 34 13.80 -2.97 6.43
N ASP A 35 12.90 -3.09 5.46
CA ASP A 35 11.68 -2.30 5.35
C ASP A 35 10.41 -3.05 5.85
N ILE A 36 10.58 -4.26 6.43
CA ILE A 36 9.50 -5.11 6.93
C ILE A 36 9.37 -5.00 8.47
N PRO A 37 8.21 -4.59 9.02
CA PRO A 37 7.95 -4.68 10.45
C PRO A 37 7.70 -6.12 10.88
N LEU A 38 8.48 -6.61 11.86
CA LEU A 38 8.40 -7.97 12.40
C LEU A 38 7.66 -8.04 13.75
N ALA A 39 7.84 -7.04 14.62
CA ALA A 39 7.21 -7.01 15.94
C ALA A 39 6.98 -5.58 16.45
N TYR A 40 6.04 -5.45 17.38
CA TYR A 40 5.78 -4.24 18.16
C TYR A 40 5.81 -4.57 19.65
N TYR A 41 6.69 -3.93 20.42
CA TYR A 41 6.77 -4.03 21.88
C TYR A 41 6.02 -2.88 22.56
N SER A 42 5.37 -3.16 23.69
CA SER A 42 4.67 -2.17 24.52
C SER A 42 4.93 -2.40 26.01
N SER A 43 5.29 -1.34 26.74
CA SER A 43 5.53 -1.36 28.19
C SER A 43 4.31 -1.80 28.99
N ASN A 44 3.09 -1.45 28.55
CA ASN A 44 1.87 -1.62 29.33
C ASN A 44 1.49 -3.10 29.56
N GLY A 45 1.96 -4.00 28.68
CA GLY A 45 1.83 -5.45 28.87
C GLY A 45 3.16 -6.20 28.82
N GLN A 46 4.29 -5.49 28.72
CA GLN A 46 5.65 -6.02 28.56
C GLN A 46 5.77 -7.13 27.48
N LYS A 47 4.89 -7.12 26.48
CA LYS A 47 4.75 -8.16 25.45
C LYS A 47 5.13 -7.61 24.07
N HIS A 48 5.67 -8.49 23.23
CA HIS A 48 5.80 -8.28 21.79
C HIS A 48 4.57 -8.82 21.05
N PHE A 49 4.04 -8.02 20.13
CA PHE A 49 2.94 -8.37 19.24
C PHE A 49 3.50 -8.57 17.82
N PRO A 50 3.14 -9.65 17.10
CA PRO A 50 3.61 -9.87 15.74
C PRO A 50 3.16 -8.78 14.77
N ARG A 51 4.01 -8.53 13.77
CA ARG A 51 3.75 -7.64 12.64
C ARG A 51 4.27 -8.27 11.34
N GLY A 52 3.70 -7.84 10.23
CA GLY A 52 4.10 -8.27 8.89
C GLY A 52 4.03 -9.80 8.73
N PRO A 53 5.16 -10.48 8.46
CA PRO A 53 5.20 -11.92 8.20
C PRO A 53 5.23 -12.82 9.45
N MET A 54 5.62 -12.29 10.62
CA MET A 54 5.85 -13.11 11.81
C MET A 54 4.54 -13.54 12.47
N ASN A 55 4.51 -14.73 13.05
CA ASN A 55 3.40 -15.21 13.90
C ASN A 55 3.73 -15.10 15.41
N GLU A 56 2.78 -15.43 16.29
CA GLU A 56 2.97 -15.32 17.75
C GLU A 56 4.05 -16.26 18.31
N GLU A 57 4.22 -17.47 17.76
CA GLU A 57 5.23 -18.45 18.17
C GLU A 57 6.65 -18.03 17.76
N GLU A 58 6.82 -17.55 16.52
CA GLU A 58 8.08 -16.99 16.02
C GLU A 58 8.50 -15.75 16.81
N VAL A 59 7.55 -14.87 17.15
CA VAL A 59 7.80 -13.74 18.05
C VAL A 59 8.16 -14.22 19.45
N PHE A 60 7.40 -15.15 20.03
CA PHE A 60 7.64 -15.65 21.39
C PHE A 60 9.06 -16.24 21.52
N HIS A 61 9.47 -17.12 20.60
CA HIS A 61 10.82 -17.71 20.57
C HIS A 61 11.97 -16.72 20.28
N PHE A 62 11.67 -15.46 19.97
CA PHE A 62 12.64 -14.38 19.86
C PHE A 62 12.58 -13.39 21.04
N ALA A 63 11.37 -13.03 21.46
CA ALA A 63 11.05 -12.03 22.47
C ALA A 63 11.26 -12.52 23.91
N ASP A 64 10.89 -13.77 24.19
CA ASP A 64 10.97 -14.38 25.53
C ASP A 64 12.42 -14.78 25.90
N GLN A 65 13.34 -14.71 24.94
CA GLN A 65 14.76 -14.83 25.21
C GLN A 65 15.19 -13.74 26.20
N LYS A 66 15.62 -14.15 27.40
CA LYS A 66 16.10 -13.30 28.52
C LYS A 66 16.95 -12.09 28.10
N TYR A 67 17.77 -12.27 27.07
CA TYR A 67 18.65 -11.24 26.51
C TYR A 67 17.89 -10.13 25.76
N THR A 68 16.86 -10.48 24.97
CA THR A 68 15.95 -9.54 24.30
C THR A 68 15.21 -8.67 25.31
N MET A 69 14.66 -9.28 26.37
CA MET A 69 13.98 -8.55 27.45
C MET A 69 14.95 -7.66 28.25
N PHE A 70 16.18 -8.11 28.50
CA PHE A 70 17.22 -7.30 29.13
C PHE A 70 17.56 -6.07 28.28
N VAL A 71 17.79 -6.24 26.97
CA VAL A 71 18.09 -5.14 26.04
C VAL A 71 16.98 -4.08 26.06
N LEU A 72 15.72 -4.50 25.93
CA LEU A 72 14.58 -3.58 25.90
C LEU A 72 14.35 -2.88 27.25
N THR A 73 14.58 -3.57 28.36
CA THR A 73 14.50 -2.99 29.71
C THR A 73 15.60 -1.96 29.95
N SER A 74 16.84 -2.26 29.55
CA SER A 74 17.98 -1.32 29.59
C SER A 74 17.74 -0.10 28.70
N MET A 75 17.19 -0.30 27.49
CA MET A 75 16.82 0.78 26.57
C MET A 75 15.72 1.67 27.16
N HIS A 76 14.62 1.10 27.65
CA HIS A 76 13.53 1.83 28.28
C HIS A 76 14.01 2.65 29.47
N ASN A 77 14.72 2.04 30.43
CA ASN A 77 15.24 2.73 31.62
C ASN A 77 16.19 3.88 31.26
N ARG A 78 17.09 3.67 30.29
CA ARG A 78 18.03 4.71 29.85
C ARG A 78 17.33 5.87 29.16
N ILE A 79 16.35 5.59 28.30
CA ILE A 79 15.58 6.61 27.57
C ILE A 79 14.69 7.42 28.52
N ARG A 80 14.00 6.76 29.46
CA ARG A 80 13.28 7.41 30.57
C ARG A 80 14.20 8.39 31.31
N ASN A 81 15.33 7.90 31.80
CA ASN A 81 16.28 8.71 32.57
C ASN A 81 16.82 9.90 31.76
N LYS A 82 17.08 9.74 30.45
CA LYS A 82 17.47 10.86 29.58
C LYS A 82 16.34 11.87 29.38
N ALA A 83 15.12 11.41 29.08
CA ALA A 83 13.96 12.28 28.93
C ALA A 83 13.69 13.08 30.22
N ASP A 84 13.80 12.46 31.40
CA ASP A 84 13.68 13.15 32.68
C ASP A 84 14.75 14.24 32.86
N ARG A 85 16.01 14.00 32.47
CA ARG A 85 17.06 15.04 32.45
C ARG A 85 16.74 16.16 31.48
N TYR A 86 16.25 15.88 30.27
CA TYR A 86 15.90 16.91 29.29
C TYR A 86 14.72 17.77 29.71
N ILE A 87 13.67 17.15 30.25
CA ILE A 87 12.49 17.85 30.76
C ILE A 87 12.87 18.79 31.91
N HIS A 88 13.77 18.36 32.80
CA HIS A 88 14.30 19.21 33.87
C HIS A 88 15.20 20.34 33.34
N ASN A 89 16.26 20.00 32.60
CA ASN A 89 17.30 20.95 32.18
C ASN A 89 16.76 22.07 31.25
N TYR A 90 15.72 21.77 30.47
CA TYR A 90 15.10 22.71 29.53
C TYR A 90 13.80 23.33 30.08
N ASN A 91 13.46 23.11 31.36
CA ASN A 91 12.21 23.55 32.00
C ASN A 91 10.96 23.25 31.13
N ASN A 92 10.87 22.03 30.59
CA ASN A 92 9.83 21.68 29.63
C ASN A 92 8.49 21.43 30.36
N THR A 93 7.64 22.46 30.37
CA THR A 93 6.37 22.53 31.13
C THR A 93 5.13 22.52 30.23
N HIS A 94 5.28 22.42 28.91
CA HIS A 94 4.21 22.59 27.93
C HIS A 94 4.25 21.51 26.85
N GLY A 95 3.10 20.90 26.58
CA GLY A 95 2.98 19.75 25.68
C GLY A 95 3.21 18.41 26.38
N ILE A 96 3.38 17.36 25.59
CA ILE A 96 3.68 16.00 26.06
C ILE A 96 5.12 15.68 25.63
N PRO A 97 6.09 15.63 26.55
CA PRO A 97 7.48 15.35 26.20
C PRO A 97 7.67 13.91 25.69
N PHE A 98 8.44 13.75 24.62
CA PHE A 98 8.77 12.44 24.05
C PHE A 98 10.24 12.35 23.63
N LEU A 99 10.80 11.15 23.72
CA LEU A 99 12.17 10.85 23.28
C LEU A 99 12.13 9.61 22.39
N GLN A 100 12.63 9.73 21.16
CA GLN A 100 12.68 8.63 20.20
C GLN A 100 14.12 8.15 20.02
N SER A 101 14.31 6.87 19.75
CA SER A 101 15.65 6.37 19.41
C SER A 101 15.63 5.29 18.34
N ILE A 102 16.58 5.37 17.42
CA ILE A 102 16.91 4.30 16.47
C ILE A 102 18.11 3.55 17.02
N PHE A 103 17.98 2.25 17.20
CA PHE A 103 19.07 1.34 17.55
C PHE A 103 19.10 0.19 16.54
N GLY A 104 20.28 -0.17 16.02
CA GLY A 104 20.38 -1.39 15.22
C GLY A 104 21.67 -1.53 14.44
N CYS A 105 21.75 -2.57 13.62
CA CYS A 105 22.96 -2.98 12.91
C CYS A 105 22.64 -3.42 11.48
N ASP A 106 23.64 -3.35 10.60
CA ASP A 106 23.59 -3.95 9.27
C ASP A 106 24.67 -5.03 9.05
N LEU A 107 24.32 -5.99 8.20
CA LEU A 107 25.21 -6.93 7.53
C LEU A 107 25.43 -6.40 6.11
N LEU A 108 26.69 -6.46 5.67
CA LEU A 108 27.10 -6.23 4.30
C LEU A 108 26.93 -7.53 3.47
N ASP A 109 27.29 -7.45 2.19
CA ASP A 109 27.34 -8.62 1.31
C ASP A 109 28.09 -9.80 1.95
N HIS A 110 27.65 -11.02 1.61
CA HIS A 110 28.18 -12.28 2.17
C HIS A 110 28.07 -12.42 3.70
N SER A 111 27.15 -11.67 4.34
CA SER A 111 26.93 -11.67 5.80
C SER A 111 28.12 -11.18 6.63
N ALA A 112 28.98 -10.33 6.05
CA ALA A 112 30.02 -9.64 6.82
C ALA A 112 29.38 -8.59 7.76
N PRO A 113 29.80 -8.46 9.03
CA PRO A 113 29.34 -7.38 9.90
C PRO A 113 29.65 -6.00 9.32
N GLY A 114 28.63 -5.13 9.22
CA GLY A 114 28.76 -3.76 8.75
C GLY A 114 28.96 -2.79 9.91
N ARG A 115 27.98 -1.92 10.11
CA ARG A 115 27.96 -0.93 11.20
C ARG A 115 26.81 -1.19 12.17
N MET A 116 26.99 -0.75 13.40
CA MET A 116 25.91 -0.52 14.35
C MET A 116 25.68 0.99 14.48
N ILE A 117 24.41 1.38 14.52
CA ILE A 117 23.97 2.77 14.73
C ILE A 117 23.15 2.89 16.00
N TYR A 118 23.35 4.00 16.70
CA TYR A 118 22.50 4.45 17.79
C TYR A 118 22.21 5.95 17.63
N LYS A 119 20.94 6.35 17.62
CA LYS A 119 20.52 7.75 17.44
C LYS A 119 19.35 8.10 18.33
N GLU A 120 19.29 9.34 18.80
CA GLU A 120 18.16 9.87 19.59
C GLU A 120 17.52 11.11 18.94
N SER A 121 16.31 11.44 19.38
CA SER A 121 15.70 12.76 19.28
C SER A 121 14.85 13.05 20.52
N PHE A 122 14.74 14.32 20.93
CA PHE A 122 13.86 14.76 22.01
C PHE A 122 12.90 15.81 21.46
N ASN A 123 11.59 15.58 21.61
CA ASN A 123 10.51 16.39 21.02
C ASN A 123 10.61 16.61 19.49
N GLY A 124 11.41 15.80 18.78
CA GLY A 124 11.69 15.93 17.36
C GLY A 124 13.08 16.52 17.03
N ASP A 125 13.69 17.26 17.96
CA ASP A 125 15.05 17.80 17.78
C ASP A 125 16.11 16.70 17.86
N ILE A 126 17.11 16.76 16.98
CA ILE A 126 18.10 15.68 16.83
C ILE A 126 18.97 15.57 18.09
N GLY A 127 19.03 14.35 18.62
CA GLY A 127 19.75 13.96 19.82
C GLY A 127 21.19 13.53 19.56
N ASP A 128 21.73 12.74 20.48
CA ASP A 128 23.05 12.13 20.31
C ASP A 128 23.03 11.07 19.21
N GLU A 129 24.15 10.96 18.48
CA GLU A 129 24.35 9.97 17.44
C GLU A 129 25.67 9.24 17.65
N ILE A 130 25.64 7.91 17.61
CA ILE A 130 26.80 7.04 17.73
C ILE A 130 26.79 6.07 16.55
N HIS A 131 27.96 5.91 15.92
CA HIS A 131 28.20 4.96 14.83
C HIS A 131 29.41 4.12 15.21
N LEU A 132 29.26 2.80 15.12
CA LEU A 132 30.34 1.83 15.28
C LEU A 132 30.49 1.08 13.96
N SER A 133 31.63 1.23 13.28
CA SER A 133 32.00 0.31 12.20
C SER A 133 32.60 -0.94 12.81
N ILE A 134 31.98 -2.10 12.59
CA ILE A 134 32.37 -3.37 13.22
C ILE A 134 33.57 -3.96 12.48
N SER A 135 33.63 -3.82 11.14
CA SER A 135 34.79 -4.20 10.32
C SER A 135 36.07 -3.45 10.69
N ASP A 136 35.94 -2.16 11.01
CA ASP A 136 37.08 -1.25 11.19
C ASP A 136 37.40 -0.98 12.67
N ASN A 137 36.55 -1.47 13.59
CA ASN A 137 36.54 -1.15 15.02
C ASN A 137 36.55 0.38 15.29
N THR A 138 35.91 1.18 14.42
CA THR A 138 35.86 2.64 14.56
C THR A 138 34.58 3.07 15.26
N PHE A 139 34.72 3.72 16.42
CA PHE A 139 33.61 4.27 17.20
C PHE A 139 33.60 5.79 17.05
N GLN A 140 32.51 6.34 16.52
CA GLN A 140 32.28 7.77 16.34
C GLN A 140 31.04 8.18 17.15
N SER A 141 31.11 9.31 17.86
CA SER A 141 30.00 9.81 18.69
C SER A 141 29.88 11.33 18.56
N VAL A 142 28.70 11.79 18.14
CA VAL A 142 28.30 13.19 18.08
C VAL A 142 27.29 13.43 19.21
N PHE A 143 27.76 14.05 20.29
CA PHE A 143 26.89 14.45 21.40
C PHE A 143 26.38 15.87 21.14
N ARG A 144 25.05 16.06 21.14
CA ARG A 144 24.42 17.35 20.81
C ARG A 144 23.84 18.08 22.03
N TRP A 145 23.59 17.36 23.12
CA TRP A 145 22.87 17.87 24.29
C TRP A 145 23.84 18.12 25.49
N PRO A 146 23.90 19.35 26.04
CA PRO A 146 24.86 19.67 27.09
C PRO A 146 24.62 18.92 28.42
N GLY A 147 25.70 18.42 29.03
CA GLY A 147 25.69 17.87 30.39
C GLY A 147 25.26 16.41 30.54
N ASP A 148 24.93 15.71 29.45
CA ASP A 148 24.48 14.31 29.51
C ASP A 148 25.55 13.28 29.94
N TRP A 149 26.82 13.61 29.72
CA TRP A 149 27.92 12.64 29.65
C TRP A 149 29.10 13.04 30.55
N ASN A 150 29.33 12.25 31.60
CA ASN A 150 30.64 12.17 32.24
C ASN A 150 31.42 10.95 31.74
N ILE A 151 32.75 10.94 31.91
CA ILE A 151 33.64 9.90 31.38
C ILE A 151 33.21 8.48 31.77
N LEU A 152 32.70 8.28 33.00
CA LEU A 152 32.23 6.98 33.47
C LEU A 152 30.96 6.53 32.74
N GLN A 153 30.02 7.44 32.50
CA GLN A 153 28.80 7.17 31.73
C GLN A 153 29.10 6.88 30.25
N SER A 154 30.02 7.64 29.64
CA SER A 154 30.45 7.40 28.25
C SER A 154 31.15 6.05 28.10
N ASN A 155 32.04 5.69 29.03
CA ASN A 155 32.73 4.40 29.02
C ASN A 155 31.76 3.23 29.27
N TYR A 156 30.85 3.36 30.25
CA TYR A 156 29.81 2.37 30.51
C TYR A 156 28.89 2.16 29.29
N TRP A 157 28.46 3.24 28.64
CA TRP A 157 27.59 3.14 27.45
C TRP A 157 28.34 2.57 26.24
N ARG A 158 29.64 2.91 26.06
CA ARG A 158 30.49 2.29 25.05
C ARG A 158 30.59 0.77 25.26
N SER A 159 30.87 0.32 26.48
CA SER A 159 30.89 -1.12 26.80
C SER A 159 29.52 -1.77 26.63
N LEU A 160 28.44 -1.14 27.08
CA LEU A 160 27.08 -1.69 26.88
C LEU A 160 26.73 -1.83 25.39
N LEU A 161 27.17 -0.88 24.54
CA LEU A 161 27.03 -0.98 23.09
C LEU A 161 27.85 -2.15 22.50
N ILE A 162 29.17 -2.18 22.73
CA ILE A 162 30.09 -3.14 22.11
C ILE A 162 29.93 -4.55 22.71
N ASP A 163 29.99 -4.67 24.04
CA ASP A 163 30.05 -5.95 24.75
C ASP A 163 28.68 -6.65 24.86
N VAL A 164 27.58 -5.97 24.49
CA VAL A 164 26.21 -6.49 24.64
C VAL A 164 25.30 -6.19 23.46
N MET A 165 25.12 -4.91 23.08
CA MET A 165 24.12 -4.55 22.06
C MET A 165 24.51 -5.03 20.66
N GLU A 166 25.80 -4.99 20.30
CA GLU A 166 26.31 -5.46 19.00
C GLU A 166 26.15 -7.00 18.86
N PRO A 167 26.69 -7.86 19.77
CA PRO A 167 26.44 -9.29 19.75
C PRO A 167 24.95 -9.66 19.73
N PHE A 168 24.12 -8.95 20.50
CA PHE A 168 22.68 -9.11 20.47
C PHE A 168 22.11 -8.82 19.08
N CYS A 169 22.45 -7.68 18.48
CA CYS A 169 21.90 -7.25 17.22
C CYS A 169 22.32 -8.17 16.06
N LEU A 170 23.61 -8.48 15.93
CA LEU A 170 24.11 -9.38 14.88
C LEU A 170 23.52 -10.79 14.99
N THR A 171 23.40 -11.33 16.20
CA THR A 171 22.78 -12.65 16.42
C THR A 171 21.28 -12.63 16.09
N SER A 172 20.59 -11.54 16.46
CA SER A 172 19.17 -11.35 16.18
C SER A 172 18.91 -11.19 14.68
N LEU A 173 19.73 -10.41 13.97
CA LEU A 173 19.65 -10.18 12.54
C LEU A 173 19.83 -11.49 11.77
N HIS A 174 20.87 -12.28 12.07
CA HIS A 174 21.04 -13.61 11.46
C HIS A 174 19.85 -14.56 11.73
N LYS A 175 19.34 -14.61 12.97
CA LYS A 175 18.18 -15.47 13.33
C LYS A 175 16.90 -15.04 12.61
N LEU A 176 16.57 -13.75 12.65
CA LEU A 176 15.35 -13.20 12.07
C LEU A 176 15.38 -13.18 10.55
N PHE A 177 16.53 -12.90 9.93
CA PHE A 177 16.74 -13.04 8.49
C PHE A 177 16.55 -14.50 8.05
N LYS A 178 17.13 -15.48 8.76
CA LYS A 178 16.95 -16.90 8.41
C LYS A 178 15.47 -17.34 8.43
N ILE A 179 14.68 -16.85 9.40
CA ILE A 179 13.23 -17.11 9.49
C ILE A 179 12.48 -16.40 8.35
N ASN A 180 12.76 -15.10 8.16
CA ASN A 180 11.99 -14.23 7.27
C ASN A 180 12.51 -14.12 5.84
N ARG A 181 13.56 -14.88 5.46
CA ARG A 181 14.24 -14.79 4.15
C ARG A 181 13.28 -14.82 2.96
N LYS A 182 12.23 -15.65 3.01
CA LYS A 182 11.20 -15.75 1.96
C LYS A 182 10.38 -14.47 1.76
N HIS A 183 10.33 -13.59 2.77
CA HIS A 183 9.65 -12.30 2.73
C HIS A 183 10.62 -11.15 2.41
N VAL A 184 11.82 -11.14 3.00
CA VAL A 184 12.86 -10.12 2.72
C VAL A 184 13.35 -10.22 1.28
N MET A 185 13.65 -11.43 0.80
CA MET A 185 14.14 -11.66 -0.56
C MET A 185 13.01 -11.74 -1.62
N ARG A 186 11.77 -11.41 -1.27
CA ARG A 186 10.65 -11.46 -2.22
C ARG A 186 10.80 -10.35 -3.27
N LYS A 187 10.30 -10.61 -4.47
CA LYS A 187 10.31 -9.64 -5.58
C LYS A 187 8.92 -9.58 -6.20
N VAL A 188 8.26 -8.42 -6.14
CA VAL A 188 6.89 -8.23 -6.65
C VAL A 188 6.91 -7.16 -7.74
N LYS A 189 6.43 -7.50 -8.94
CA LYS A 189 6.47 -6.62 -10.12
C LYS A 189 5.46 -5.47 -10.00
N PRO A 190 5.88 -4.19 -10.22
CA PRO A 190 4.97 -3.06 -10.15
C PRO A 190 3.88 -3.16 -11.20
N ARG A 191 2.64 -2.88 -10.77
CA ARG A 191 1.53 -2.55 -11.68
C ARG A 191 1.67 -1.07 -12.01
N VAL A 192 2.14 -0.78 -13.21
CA VAL A 192 2.31 0.59 -13.72
C VAL A 192 1.14 0.96 -14.62
N ARG A 193 0.55 2.13 -14.41
CA ARG A 193 -0.46 2.73 -15.29
C ARG A 193 -0.11 4.18 -15.56
N LEU A 194 -0.17 4.59 -16.82
CA LEU A 194 -0.09 5.98 -17.25
C LEU A 194 -1.47 6.41 -17.78
N PHE A 195 -2.09 7.39 -17.13
CA PHE A 195 -3.44 7.86 -17.45
C PHE A 195 -3.52 9.39 -17.40
N GLN A 196 -4.58 9.96 -17.98
CA GLN A 196 -4.82 11.40 -18.02
C GLN A 196 -6.22 11.77 -17.51
N LYS A 197 -6.37 12.98 -16.95
CA LYS A 197 -7.65 13.57 -16.52
C LYS A 197 -7.65 15.07 -16.80
N ALA A 198 -8.77 15.67 -17.23
CA ALA A 198 -8.84 17.12 -17.35
C ALA A 198 -8.88 17.79 -15.96
N LEU A 199 -8.31 18.99 -15.90
CA LEU A 199 -8.36 19.91 -14.76
C LEU A 199 -9.57 20.83 -14.98
N PRO A 200 -10.65 20.73 -14.16
CA PRO A 200 -11.90 21.47 -14.42
C PRO A 200 -11.72 22.99 -14.47
N ASP A 201 -10.81 23.51 -13.65
CA ASP A 201 -10.68 24.96 -13.39
C ASP A 201 -9.82 25.69 -14.43
N SER A 202 -8.91 24.97 -15.11
CA SER A 202 -7.96 25.53 -16.09
C SER A 202 -8.20 25.06 -17.53
N GLY A 203 -9.02 24.01 -17.73
CA GLY A 203 -9.19 23.36 -19.02
C GLY A 203 -7.98 22.53 -19.50
N GLY A 204 -6.88 22.52 -18.75
CA GLY A 204 -5.69 21.71 -19.02
C GLY A 204 -5.90 20.23 -18.66
N MET A 205 -4.83 19.43 -18.77
CA MET A 205 -4.85 18.01 -18.44
C MET A 205 -3.77 17.66 -17.40
N LYS A 206 -4.08 16.75 -16.47
CA LYS A 206 -3.10 16.14 -15.56
C LYS A 206 -2.78 14.73 -16.03
N VAL A 207 -1.56 14.55 -16.53
CA VAL A 207 -0.99 13.26 -16.92
C VAL A 207 -0.33 12.65 -15.69
N THR A 208 -0.71 11.42 -15.33
CA THR A 208 -0.27 10.76 -14.10
C THR A 208 0.24 9.35 -14.39
N CYS A 209 1.49 9.10 -14.03
CA CYS A 209 2.01 7.75 -13.88
C CYS A 209 1.87 7.29 -12.42
N LEU A 210 1.33 6.08 -12.24
CA LEU A 210 1.21 5.39 -10.97
C LEU A 210 1.87 4.02 -11.08
N ALA A 211 2.88 3.78 -10.25
CA ALA A 211 3.37 2.42 -9.95
C ALA A 211 2.80 2.00 -8.59
N THR A 212 2.27 0.79 -8.47
CA THR A 212 1.74 0.26 -7.20
C THR A 212 1.88 -1.27 -7.12
N GLY A 213 1.87 -1.82 -5.91
CA GLY A 213 1.92 -3.26 -5.68
C GLY A 213 3.32 -3.88 -5.83
N PHE A 214 4.39 -3.09 -5.66
CA PHE A 214 5.77 -3.57 -5.81
C PHE A 214 6.50 -3.74 -4.47
N TYR A 215 7.53 -4.58 -4.49
CA TYR A 215 8.46 -4.80 -3.38
C TYR A 215 9.79 -5.35 -3.94
N PRO A 216 10.98 -4.91 -3.48
CA PRO A 216 11.25 -4.02 -2.33
C PRO A 216 10.92 -2.54 -2.58
N ARG A 217 11.12 -1.68 -1.57
CA ARG A 217 10.79 -0.24 -1.62
C ARG A 217 11.46 0.59 -2.73
N HIS A 218 12.58 0.16 -3.31
CA HIS A 218 13.37 0.98 -4.23
C HIS A 218 12.93 0.81 -5.69
N ILE A 219 12.24 1.84 -6.20
CA ILE A 219 11.82 1.98 -7.60
C ILE A 219 12.36 3.29 -8.18
N ASN A 220 12.76 3.28 -9.45
CA ASN A 220 12.88 4.50 -10.25
C ASN A 220 11.65 4.60 -11.17
N LEU A 221 11.04 5.78 -11.21
CA LEU A 221 9.85 6.06 -12.01
C LEU A 221 10.05 7.38 -12.73
N THR A 222 10.01 7.36 -14.06
CA THR A 222 10.31 8.54 -14.89
C THR A 222 9.21 8.73 -15.93
N LEU A 223 8.67 9.94 -16.00
CA LEU A 223 7.68 10.36 -16.98
C LEU A 223 8.39 11.09 -18.13
N PHE A 224 8.00 10.80 -19.36
CA PHE A 224 8.62 11.32 -20.57
C PHE A 224 7.59 12.08 -21.43
N ARG A 225 8.10 13.01 -22.23
CA ARG A 225 7.39 13.75 -23.29
C ARG A 225 8.26 13.63 -24.55
N ASP A 226 7.75 13.02 -25.61
CA ASP A 226 8.47 12.77 -26.88
C ASP A 226 9.85 12.11 -26.67
N ASP A 227 9.86 11.05 -25.86
CA ASP A 227 11.05 10.32 -25.38
C ASP A 227 12.13 11.16 -24.66
N GLN A 228 11.88 12.44 -24.36
CA GLN A 228 12.68 13.23 -23.42
C GLN A 228 12.16 13.05 -21.98
N PRO A 229 13.02 12.80 -20.98
CA PRO A 229 12.61 12.73 -19.58
C PRO A 229 12.20 14.12 -19.08
N LEU A 230 11.09 14.19 -18.33
CA LEU A 230 10.64 15.45 -17.71
C LEU A 230 11.46 15.76 -16.45
N ASP A 231 11.79 17.04 -16.26
CA ASP A 231 12.53 17.50 -15.09
C ASP A 231 11.71 17.41 -13.81
N SER A 232 12.38 17.16 -12.68
CA SER A 232 11.76 17.10 -11.36
C SER A 232 10.97 18.35 -10.97
N HIS A 233 11.30 19.53 -11.53
CA HIS A 233 10.58 20.78 -11.25
C HIS A 233 9.24 20.90 -12.01
N GLN A 234 9.01 20.07 -13.03
CA GLN A 234 7.77 20.01 -13.81
C GLN A 234 6.78 18.96 -13.28
N ILE A 235 7.23 18.13 -12.33
CA ILE A 235 6.51 16.95 -11.84
C ILE A 235 6.01 17.19 -10.42
N THR A 236 4.75 16.84 -10.17
CA THR A 236 4.15 16.79 -8.83
C THR A 236 4.12 15.36 -8.29
N GLY A 237 4.34 15.24 -6.98
CA GLY A 237 4.47 13.97 -6.26
C GLY A 237 5.89 13.39 -6.34
N GLY A 238 5.99 12.06 -6.38
CA GLY A 238 7.24 11.31 -6.33
C GLY A 238 7.52 10.68 -4.97
N GLU A 239 6.67 10.93 -3.96
CA GLU A 239 6.75 10.25 -2.67
C GLU A 239 6.49 8.75 -2.81
N LEU A 240 7.24 7.95 -2.06
CA LEU A 240 6.98 6.54 -1.89
C LEU A 240 6.03 6.34 -0.70
N LEU A 241 4.88 5.71 -0.95
CA LEU A 241 3.86 5.44 0.06
C LEU A 241 3.72 3.92 0.28
N PRO A 242 3.57 3.45 1.53
CA PRO A 242 3.31 2.04 1.82
C PRO A 242 1.85 1.66 1.55
N ASN A 243 1.63 0.42 1.16
CA ASN A 243 0.32 -0.23 1.06
C ASN A 243 0.10 -1.16 2.27
N GLY A 244 -1.16 -1.44 2.61
CA GLY A 244 -1.53 -2.31 3.74
C GLY A 244 -1.12 -3.78 3.64
N ASP A 245 -0.66 -4.23 2.46
CA ASP A 245 -0.14 -5.59 2.18
C ASP A 245 1.40 -5.68 2.25
N GLY A 246 2.07 -4.60 2.70
CA GLY A 246 3.52 -4.48 2.76
C GLY A 246 4.18 -4.30 1.38
N THR A 247 3.42 -3.98 0.33
CA THR A 247 3.97 -3.45 -0.93
C THR A 247 4.03 -1.92 -0.88
N TYR A 248 4.55 -1.30 -1.93
CA TYR A 248 4.66 0.15 -2.06
C TYR A 248 3.96 0.68 -3.31
N GLN A 249 3.73 2.00 -3.31
CA GLN A 249 3.29 2.75 -4.47
C GLN A 249 4.04 4.08 -4.60
N MET A 250 4.16 4.59 -5.82
CA MET A 250 4.71 5.90 -6.15
C MET A 250 3.90 6.51 -7.30
N ARG A 251 3.63 7.82 -7.22
CA ARG A 251 2.92 8.56 -8.26
C ARG A 251 3.74 9.77 -8.69
N LYS A 252 3.89 9.99 -10.00
CA LYS A 252 4.43 11.22 -10.59
C LYS A 252 3.42 11.79 -11.59
N SER A 253 3.14 13.08 -11.51
CA SER A 253 2.15 13.73 -12.38
C SER A 253 2.64 15.04 -12.98
N LEU A 254 2.49 15.20 -14.29
CA LEU A 254 2.65 16.46 -15.02
C LEU A 254 1.27 17.14 -15.16
N GLU A 255 1.25 18.47 -15.04
CA GLU A 255 0.11 19.28 -15.49
C GLU A 255 0.46 19.94 -16.82
N VAL A 256 -0.48 19.86 -17.76
CA VAL A 256 -0.31 20.18 -19.19
C VAL A 256 -1.24 21.35 -19.52
N SER A 257 -0.67 22.42 -20.06
CA SER A 257 -1.43 23.64 -20.40
C SER A 257 -2.38 23.41 -21.58
N THR A 258 -3.35 24.31 -21.76
CA THR A 258 -4.24 24.30 -22.94
C THR A 258 -3.52 24.63 -24.25
N ASP A 259 -2.28 25.15 -24.19
CA ASP A 259 -1.42 25.37 -25.35
C ASP A 259 -0.57 24.13 -25.65
N ASP A 260 0.07 23.51 -24.64
CA ASP A 260 0.79 22.22 -24.75
C ASP A 260 -0.08 21.11 -25.36
N LEU A 261 -1.40 21.13 -25.10
CA LEU A 261 -2.35 20.16 -25.66
C LEU A 261 -2.55 20.28 -27.18
N LYS A 262 -2.16 21.40 -27.80
CA LYS A 262 -2.24 21.62 -29.26
C LYS A 262 -1.08 20.95 -30.00
N GLU A 263 0.07 20.84 -29.34
CA GLU A 263 1.29 20.22 -29.87
C GLU A 263 1.21 18.68 -29.94
N ASN A 264 0.18 18.07 -29.32
CA ASN A 264 -0.11 16.63 -29.38
C ASN A 264 1.06 15.73 -28.93
N TYR A 265 1.74 16.13 -27.86
CA TYR A 265 2.87 15.42 -27.26
C TYR A 265 2.58 13.95 -26.91
N GLN A 266 3.55 13.07 -27.15
CA GLN A 266 3.49 11.66 -26.77
C GLN A 266 4.06 11.46 -25.36
N TYR A 267 3.20 11.08 -24.41
CA TYR A 267 3.61 10.76 -23.05
C TYR A 267 3.85 9.25 -22.86
N THR A 268 5.01 8.91 -22.27
CA THR A 268 5.34 7.54 -21.83
C THR A 268 5.87 7.56 -20.40
N CYS A 269 5.75 6.46 -19.67
CA CYS A 269 6.27 6.31 -18.32
C CYS A 269 7.13 5.05 -18.23
N LYS A 270 8.36 5.19 -17.72
CA LYS A 270 9.33 4.09 -17.62
C LYS A 270 9.59 3.79 -16.15
N ALA A 271 9.50 2.51 -15.79
CA ALA A 271 9.73 2.03 -14.43
C ALA A 271 10.92 1.06 -14.38
N GLU A 272 11.83 1.29 -13.44
CA GLU A 272 13.01 0.45 -13.18
C GLU A 272 12.92 -0.04 -11.74
N HIS A 273 12.97 -1.36 -11.53
CA HIS A 273 12.72 -1.97 -10.22
C HIS A 273 13.39 -3.34 -10.13
N LEU A 274 13.89 -3.74 -8.96
CA LEU A 274 14.72 -4.94 -8.75
C LEU A 274 14.01 -6.28 -9.06
N SER A 275 12.69 -6.26 -9.25
CA SER A 275 11.89 -7.41 -9.68
C SER A 275 11.68 -7.51 -11.19
N LEU A 276 12.11 -6.53 -11.98
CA LEU A 276 11.91 -6.47 -13.42
C LEU A 276 13.19 -6.89 -14.14
N ASP A 277 13.04 -7.74 -15.16
CA ASP A 277 14.16 -8.29 -15.93
C ASP A 277 14.70 -7.27 -16.96
N ASN A 278 13.86 -6.29 -17.33
CA ASN A 278 14.14 -5.12 -18.16
C ASN A 278 13.29 -3.94 -17.67
N LYS A 279 13.53 -2.72 -18.17
CA LYS A 279 12.67 -1.55 -17.88
C LYS A 279 11.24 -1.79 -18.39
N LEU A 280 10.25 -1.30 -17.66
CA LEU A 280 8.84 -1.37 -18.06
C LEU A 280 8.38 -0.01 -18.59
N ASP A 281 8.27 0.10 -19.91
CA ASP A 281 7.82 1.28 -20.63
C ASP A 281 6.31 1.17 -20.92
N ILE A 282 5.52 2.09 -20.35
CA ILE A 282 4.06 2.16 -20.50
C ILE A 282 3.70 3.43 -21.27
N PRO A 283 3.08 3.34 -22.46
CA PRO A 283 2.51 4.49 -23.16
C PRO A 283 1.25 4.99 -22.44
N LEU A 284 0.81 6.22 -22.73
CA LEU A 284 -0.41 6.78 -22.18
C LEU A 284 -1.66 6.00 -22.67
N ASP A 285 -2.39 5.38 -21.74
CA ASP A 285 -3.71 4.80 -22.01
C ASP A 285 -4.68 5.93 -22.39
N TYR A 286 -5.07 6.00 -23.66
CA TYR A 286 -6.16 6.86 -24.10
C TYR A 286 -7.51 6.25 -23.68
N GLU A 287 -7.87 6.38 -22.40
CA GLU A 287 -9.25 6.20 -21.96
C GLU A 287 -10.10 7.36 -22.54
N PRO A 288 -11.00 7.12 -23.53
CA PRO A 288 -11.77 8.21 -24.13
C PRO A 288 -12.74 8.76 -23.11
N TYR A 289 -12.86 10.09 -23.05
CA TYR A 289 -13.57 10.80 -21.99
C TYR A 289 -15.00 10.24 -21.81
N PRO A 290 -15.52 10.07 -20.58
CA PRO A 290 -16.89 9.57 -20.39
C PRO A 290 -17.91 10.46 -21.13
N GLY A 291 -17.73 11.79 -21.08
CA GLY A 291 -18.49 12.74 -21.90
C GLY A 291 -18.34 12.53 -23.41
N GLN A 292 -17.15 12.19 -23.90
CA GLN A 292 -16.90 11.93 -25.33
C GLN A 292 -17.64 10.66 -25.80
N LYS A 293 -17.65 9.60 -24.98
CA LYS A 293 -18.44 8.38 -25.26
C LYS A 293 -19.95 8.70 -25.32
N HIS A 294 -20.46 9.48 -24.36
CA HIS A 294 -21.86 9.92 -24.38
C HIS A 294 -22.18 10.81 -25.60
N VAL A 295 -21.31 11.77 -25.96
CA VAL A 295 -21.50 12.64 -27.14
C VAL A 295 -21.51 11.84 -28.43
N VAL A 296 -20.56 10.90 -28.62
CA VAL A 296 -20.53 10.04 -29.81
C VAL A 296 -21.80 9.18 -29.91
N VAL A 297 -22.27 8.60 -28.81
CA VAL A 297 -23.53 7.83 -28.78
C VAL A 297 -24.75 8.71 -29.08
N VAL A 298 -24.82 9.94 -28.53
CA VAL A 298 -25.92 10.88 -28.80
C VAL A 298 -25.91 11.34 -30.27
N VAL A 299 -24.75 11.62 -30.86
CA VAL A 299 -24.61 11.98 -32.28
C VAL A 299 -25.02 10.82 -33.20
N LEU A 300 -24.63 9.59 -32.88
CA LEU A 300 -25.06 8.38 -33.61
C LEU A 300 -26.58 8.19 -33.54
N ILE A 301 -27.19 8.33 -32.35
CA ILE A 301 -28.65 8.25 -32.18
C ILE A 301 -29.35 9.35 -33.00
N ALA A 302 -28.86 10.59 -32.95
CA ALA A 302 -29.43 11.70 -33.72
C ALA A 302 -29.39 11.45 -35.24
N LEU A 303 -28.28 10.91 -35.76
CA LEU A 303 -28.14 10.54 -37.17
C LEU A 303 -29.10 9.40 -37.58
N VAL A 304 -29.28 8.39 -36.72
CA VAL A 304 -30.25 7.31 -36.97
C VAL A 304 -31.69 7.85 -36.95
N CYS A 305 -32.05 8.70 -35.98
CA CYS A 305 -33.36 9.35 -35.96
C CYS A 305 -33.60 10.21 -37.22
N LEU A 306 -32.60 10.98 -37.66
CA LEU A 306 -32.72 11.82 -38.86
C LEU A 306 -32.96 10.99 -40.13
N THR A 307 -32.20 9.91 -40.32
CA THR A 307 -32.37 9.00 -41.48
C THR A 307 -33.72 8.30 -41.48
N VAL A 308 -34.22 7.85 -40.31
CA VAL A 308 -35.58 7.29 -40.18
C VAL A 308 -36.65 8.32 -40.55
N VAL A 309 -36.54 9.57 -40.07
CA VAL A 309 -37.48 10.65 -40.43
C VAL A 309 -37.48 10.92 -41.94
N ILE A 310 -36.31 10.95 -42.58
CA ILE A 310 -36.18 11.12 -44.04
C ILE A 310 -36.85 9.95 -44.79
N ILE A 311 -36.60 8.70 -44.38
CA ILE A 311 -37.21 7.51 -44.98
C ILE A 311 -38.74 7.55 -44.86
N VAL A 312 -39.28 7.88 -43.68
CA VAL A 312 -40.73 8.02 -43.46
C VAL A 312 -41.31 9.14 -44.31
N PHE A 313 -40.64 10.30 -44.39
CA PHE A 313 -41.11 11.43 -45.20
C PHE A 313 -41.14 11.08 -46.70
N VAL A 314 -40.08 10.45 -47.22
CA VAL A 314 -40.02 9.93 -48.60
C VAL A 314 -41.11 8.90 -48.85
N PHE A 315 -41.31 7.94 -47.94
CA PHE A 315 -42.35 6.91 -48.08
C PHE A 315 -43.77 7.51 -48.10
N VAL A 316 -44.06 8.48 -47.24
CA VAL A 316 -45.35 9.21 -47.22
C VAL A 316 -45.52 10.06 -48.48
N PHE A 317 -44.48 10.73 -48.96
CA PHE A 317 -44.51 11.54 -50.18
C PHE A 317 -44.74 10.66 -51.43
N CYS A 318 -44.03 9.54 -51.54
CA CYS A 318 -44.23 8.55 -52.60
C CYS A 318 -45.66 7.96 -52.54
N ARG A 319 -46.16 7.57 -51.35
CA ARG A 319 -47.55 7.11 -51.21
C ARG A 319 -48.56 8.18 -51.63
N LYS A 320 -48.37 9.45 -51.27
CA LYS A 320 -49.24 10.55 -51.71
C LYS A 320 -49.21 10.73 -53.24
N ARG A 321 -48.06 10.62 -53.89
CA ARG A 321 -47.95 10.65 -55.37
C ARG A 321 -48.60 9.44 -56.04
N CYS A 322 -48.41 8.22 -55.53
CA CYS A 322 -49.08 7.02 -56.06
C CYS A 322 -50.62 7.08 -55.90
N MET A 323 -51.11 7.59 -54.77
CA MET A 323 -52.55 7.75 -54.51
C MET A 323 -53.20 8.83 -55.39
N ALA A 324 -52.43 9.83 -55.85
CA ALA A 324 -52.91 10.83 -56.81
C ALA A 324 -53.13 10.26 -58.22
N ASN A 325 -52.29 9.31 -58.66
CA ASN A 325 -52.26 8.82 -60.04
C ASN A 325 -53.30 7.71 -60.34
N ASN A 326 -53.75 6.97 -59.32
CA ASN A 326 -54.60 5.78 -59.48
C ASN A 326 -56.10 6.05 -59.77
N ARG A 327 -56.48 7.24 -60.24
CA ARG A 327 -57.91 7.61 -60.42
C ARG A 327 -58.48 7.40 -61.84
N CYS A 328 -57.70 6.89 -62.80
CA CYS A 328 -58.22 6.65 -64.16
C CYS A 328 -57.51 5.52 -64.93
N LEU A 329 -57.73 4.24 -64.54
CA LEU A 329 -57.88 3.12 -65.50
C LEU A 329 -58.33 1.80 -64.82
N ARG A 330 -59.66 1.51 -64.78
CA ARG A 330 -60.21 0.15 -64.55
C ARG A 330 -61.69 0.04 -64.98
N ILE A 331 -62.00 0.03 -66.28
CA ILE A 331 -63.18 -0.69 -66.79
C ILE A 331 -62.83 -1.35 -68.12
N HIS A 332 -62.58 -2.67 -68.10
CA HIS A 332 -63.24 -3.70 -68.93
C HIS A 332 -62.44 -5.01 -68.94
N GLN A 333 -63.07 -6.09 -68.50
CA GLN A 333 -62.69 -7.47 -68.83
C GLN A 333 -63.65 -7.98 -69.93
N GLY A 334 -63.20 -8.94 -70.75
CA GLY A 334 -64.14 -9.83 -71.43
C GLY A 334 -63.64 -10.53 -72.71
N ARG A 335 -63.54 -11.87 -72.64
CA ARG A 335 -63.41 -12.84 -73.75
C ARG A 335 -62.06 -12.80 -74.53
N LYS A 336 -61.59 -13.91 -75.13
CA LYS A 336 -62.14 -15.30 -75.29
C LYS A 336 -60.98 -16.32 -75.34
N LYS A 337 -61.27 -17.62 -75.10
CA LYS A 337 -60.35 -18.76 -75.33
C LYS A 337 -60.61 -19.43 -76.69
N CYS A 338 -59.56 -19.99 -77.29
CA CYS A 338 -59.40 -21.33 -77.94
C CYS A 338 -57.85 -21.56 -78.02
N LEU A 339 -57.25 -22.73 -77.72
CA LEU A 339 -57.35 -24.10 -78.28
C LEU A 339 -56.78 -24.21 -79.72
N ASP A 340 -55.77 -25.04 -80.06
CA ASP A 340 -54.76 -25.79 -79.26
C ASP A 340 -53.32 -25.61 -79.85
N GLU A 341 -52.42 -26.53 -80.27
CA GLU A 341 -52.33 -28.01 -80.40
C GLU A 341 -50.83 -28.45 -80.65
N GLY A 342 -50.43 -29.70 -80.34
CA GLY A 342 -49.13 -30.36 -80.70
C GLY A 342 -47.89 -29.99 -79.84
N GLU A 343 -47.37 -30.77 -78.87
CA GLU A 343 -46.76 -32.13 -78.87
C GLU A 343 -45.47 -32.35 -79.69
N GLN A 344 -44.31 -32.45 -79.01
CA GLN A 344 -43.60 -33.73 -78.73
C GLN A 344 -42.33 -33.53 -77.84
N GLY A 345 -42.02 -34.55 -77.02
CA GLY A 345 -40.77 -34.66 -76.23
C GLY A 345 -39.70 -35.54 -76.93
N PRO A 346 -38.73 -36.19 -76.23
CA PRO A 346 -38.82 -36.63 -74.82
C PRO A 346 -37.53 -36.60 -73.94
N SER A 347 -37.75 -36.94 -72.66
CA SER A 347 -36.90 -37.77 -71.76
C SER A 347 -35.87 -37.14 -70.79
N SER A 348 -35.82 -37.79 -69.61
CA SER A 348 -34.73 -37.88 -68.61
C SER A 348 -34.31 -36.57 -67.94
N GLU A 349 -34.89 -36.17 -66.81
CA GLU A 349 -34.80 -36.75 -65.44
C GLU A 349 -33.44 -36.64 -64.74
N HIS A 350 -33.39 -35.78 -63.71
CA HIS A 350 -33.16 -36.14 -62.31
C HIS A 350 -33.83 -35.06 -61.42
N THR A 351 -34.71 -35.38 -60.46
CA THR A 351 -34.40 -35.88 -59.09
C THR A 351 -33.62 -34.82 -58.28
N LEU A 352 -34.14 -34.14 -57.24
CA LEU A 352 -35.38 -34.34 -56.45
C LEU A 352 -35.88 -33.02 -55.80
N LEU A 353 -37.09 -33.03 -55.22
CA LEU A 353 -37.64 -31.96 -54.38
C LEU A 353 -36.95 -31.88 -53.01
N GLY A 354 -37.00 -30.71 -52.36
CA GLY A 354 -36.66 -30.55 -50.94
C GLY A 354 -37.03 -29.17 -50.40
N SER A 355 -38.02 -29.09 -49.49
CA SER A 355 -38.55 -27.83 -48.94
C SER A 355 -38.05 -27.52 -47.53
N SER A 356 -38.37 -26.31 -47.06
CA SER A 356 -38.66 -25.96 -45.66
C SER A 356 -37.62 -26.28 -44.57
N SER A 357 -36.94 -25.22 -44.12
CA SER A 357 -36.80 -24.82 -42.71
C SER A 357 -37.09 -25.90 -41.63
N SER A 358 -36.04 -26.47 -41.05
CA SER A 358 -36.13 -27.17 -39.75
C SER A 358 -36.05 -26.20 -38.58
N GLN A 359 -36.74 -26.54 -37.50
CA GLN A 359 -36.72 -25.80 -36.22
C GLN A 359 -35.48 -26.18 -35.39
N SER A 360 -35.02 -25.24 -34.56
CA SER A 360 -34.27 -25.52 -33.34
C SER A 360 -35.04 -24.91 -32.16
N VAL A 361 -35.29 -25.70 -31.12
CA VAL A 361 -36.26 -25.37 -30.07
C VAL A 361 -35.60 -24.61 -28.91
N GLU A 362 -36.24 -23.51 -28.50
CA GLU A 362 -35.92 -22.74 -27.30
C GLU A 362 -36.16 -23.58 -26.02
N VAL A 363 -35.12 -23.87 -25.23
CA VAL A 363 -35.25 -24.59 -23.95
C VAL A 363 -35.09 -23.61 -22.79
N GLN A 364 -36.23 -23.07 -22.36
CA GLN A 364 -36.37 -22.04 -21.33
C GLN A 364 -35.82 -22.49 -19.95
N ARG A 365 -34.53 -22.23 -19.65
CA ARG A 365 -33.96 -22.53 -18.33
C ARG A 365 -34.31 -21.44 -17.30
N ARG A 366 -35.44 -21.63 -16.61
CA ARG A 366 -35.88 -20.80 -15.47
C ARG A 366 -34.85 -20.85 -14.33
N ILE A 367 -34.36 -19.69 -13.89
CA ILE A 367 -33.63 -19.51 -12.63
C ILE A 367 -34.34 -18.40 -11.84
N GLU A 368 -34.53 -18.59 -10.54
CA GLU A 368 -35.35 -17.73 -9.69
C GLU A 368 -34.59 -16.50 -9.18
N HIS A 369 -35.30 -15.38 -9.03
CA HIS A 369 -34.81 -14.25 -8.23
C HIS A 369 -34.97 -14.56 -6.74
N GLN A 370 -33.87 -14.92 -6.07
CA GLN A 370 -33.84 -14.85 -4.61
C GLN A 370 -33.72 -13.39 -4.14
N ARG A 371 -34.62 -13.04 -3.23
CA ARG A 371 -34.76 -11.73 -2.60
C ARG A 371 -33.77 -11.60 -1.45
N PRO A 372 -32.99 -10.51 -1.33
CA PRO A 372 -32.22 -10.23 -0.12
C PRO A 372 -33.15 -10.14 1.10
N GLN A 373 -32.81 -10.81 2.19
CA GLN A 373 -33.46 -10.60 3.48
C GLN A 373 -32.77 -9.45 4.22
N ASN A 374 -33.55 -8.58 4.85
CA ASN A 374 -33.02 -7.58 5.78
C ASN A 374 -32.49 -8.29 7.02
N ILE A 375 -31.22 -8.07 7.37
CA ILE A 375 -30.70 -8.38 8.71
C ILE A 375 -30.70 -7.09 9.51
N SER A 376 -31.37 -7.13 10.66
CA SER A 376 -31.57 -5.99 11.56
C SER A 376 -30.30 -5.64 12.35
N THR A 377 -30.07 -4.34 12.54
CA THR A 377 -29.18 -3.82 13.58
C THR A 377 -29.65 -4.25 14.98
N PRO A 378 -28.75 -4.70 15.86
CA PRO A 378 -29.00 -4.70 17.30
C PRO A 378 -28.91 -3.25 17.81
N ALA A 379 -29.94 -2.79 18.52
CA ALA A 379 -29.84 -1.58 19.32
C ALA A 379 -29.28 -1.95 20.71
N THR A 380 -28.17 -1.34 21.11
CA THR A 380 -27.71 -1.40 22.50
C THR A 380 -28.46 -0.33 23.28
N ALA A 381 -29.25 -0.74 24.27
CA ALA A 381 -30.07 0.18 25.04
C ALA A 381 -29.23 1.05 26.00
N GLU A 382 -29.64 2.30 26.16
CA GLU A 382 -29.24 3.12 27.30
C GLU A 382 -29.87 2.57 28.59
N GLN A 383 -29.08 2.48 29.66
CA GLN A 383 -29.61 2.42 31.02
C GLN A 383 -28.90 3.49 31.85
N GLY A 384 -29.71 4.37 32.46
CA GLY A 384 -29.24 5.36 33.42
C GLY A 384 -28.86 4.74 34.77
N PRO A 385 -28.33 5.55 35.70
CA PRO A 385 -27.72 5.05 36.93
C PRO A 385 -28.75 4.75 38.03
N ASP A 386 -28.57 3.61 38.70
CA ASP A 386 -29.15 3.33 40.02
C ASP A 386 -28.04 3.07 41.05
N THR A 387 -27.90 4.01 41.97
CA THR A 387 -27.26 3.82 43.28
C THR A 387 -28.35 4.13 44.32
N PRO A 388 -28.59 3.26 45.32
CA PRO A 388 -27.74 3.33 46.50
C PRO A 388 -27.57 2.03 47.31
N ALA A 389 -26.42 1.89 47.98
CA ALA A 389 -26.34 1.39 49.35
C ALA A 389 -24.96 1.72 49.95
N GLN A 390 -24.93 2.22 51.19
CA GLN A 390 -23.72 2.32 51.98
C GLN A 390 -23.49 0.99 52.71
N ASN A 391 -22.23 0.55 52.84
CA ASN A 391 -21.78 0.07 54.13
C ASN A 391 -20.27 0.29 54.31
N GLY A 392 -19.87 0.71 55.51
CA GLY A 392 -18.47 0.98 55.84
C GLY A 392 -17.80 -0.20 56.54
N GLY A 393 -16.47 -0.25 56.51
CA GLY A 393 -15.68 -1.27 57.22
C GLY A 393 -14.21 -0.87 57.30
N HIS A 394 -13.81 -0.23 58.41
CA HIS A 394 -12.40 -0.02 58.71
C HIS A 394 -11.71 -1.33 59.07
N HIS A 395 -10.47 -1.51 58.63
CA HIS A 395 -9.29 -1.98 59.39
C HIS A 395 -8.12 -2.15 58.39
N ALA A 396 -6.84 -2.04 58.74
CA ALA A 396 -6.11 -1.27 59.77
C ALA A 396 -4.61 -1.38 59.42
N ALA A 397 -3.76 -0.56 60.02
CA ALA A 397 -2.32 -0.56 59.72
C ALA A 397 -1.61 -1.88 60.09
N GLY A 398 -0.53 -2.17 59.37
CA GLY A 398 0.34 -3.33 59.60
C GLY A 398 1.78 -3.04 59.17
N GLU A 399 2.48 -2.17 59.89
CA GLU A 399 3.93 -2.05 59.76
C GLU A 399 4.61 -3.35 60.21
N GLN A 400 5.64 -3.80 59.50
CA GLN A 400 6.66 -4.65 60.13
C GLN A 400 8.06 -4.40 59.60
N GLN A 401 9.02 -4.47 60.52
CA GLN A 401 10.36 -3.92 60.34
C GLN A 401 11.36 -4.96 59.81
N ARG A 402 12.13 -4.55 58.80
CA ARG A 402 13.60 -4.58 58.80
C ARG A 402 14.26 -5.71 59.62
N GLN A 403 14.67 -6.79 58.96
CA GLN A 403 15.82 -7.59 59.41
C GLN A 403 16.96 -7.52 58.40
N THR A 404 17.97 -6.73 58.74
CA THR A 404 19.27 -6.75 58.06
C THR A 404 20.00 -8.04 58.43
N LYS A 405 20.35 -8.89 57.46
CA LYS A 405 21.28 -10.01 57.69
C LYS A 405 22.59 -9.74 56.95
N GLN A 406 23.61 -9.40 57.74
CA GLN A 406 24.93 -9.01 57.28
C GLN A 406 25.90 -10.17 57.52
N THR A 407 26.47 -10.74 56.45
CA THR A 407 27.44 -11.84 56.53
C THR A 407 28.81 -11.37 56.08
N LYS A 408 29.86 -11.81 56.80
CA LYS A 408 31.26 -11.78 56.34
C LYS A 408 31.34 -12.54 54.99
N LYS A 409 32.19 -12.19 54.02
CA LYS A 409 33.56 -11.63 54.03
C LYS A 409 34.60 -12.56 54.66
N ASP A 410 34.93 -13.62 53.94
CA ASP A 410 36.23 -14.29 54.03
C ASP A 410 36.99 -14.10 52.71
N THR A 411 38.32 -14.21 52.76
CA THR A 411 39.22 -13.90 51.64
C THR A 411 40.35 -14.92 51.61
N CYS A 412 40.45 -15.68 50.52
CA CYS A 412 41.58 -16.57 50.26
C CYS A 412 42.21 -16.20 48.92
N SER A 413 43.42 -15.64 48.98
CA SER A 413 44.36 -15.67 47.87
C SER A 413 45.27 -16.88 48.03
N GLY A 414 45.63 -17.51 46.92
CA GLY A 414 46.62 -18.58 46.80
C GLY A 414 47.19 -18.57 45.39
#